data_AF-A0A2G9N9V5-F1
#
_entry.id   AF-A0A2G9N9V5-F1
#
_cell.length_a   1.000
_cell.length_b   1.000
_cell.length_c   1.000
_cell.angle_alpha   90.00
_cell.angle_beta   90.00
_cell.angle_gamma   90.00
#
_symmetry.space_group_name_H-M   'P 1'
#
loop_
_entity.id
_entity.type
_entity.pdbx_description
1 polymer ?
#
loop_
_entity_poly.entity_id
_entity_poly.type
_entity_poly.pdbx_seq_one_letter_code
_entity_poly.pdbx_strand_id
1 'polypeptide(L)'
;MVKKKLRSIRTIVKKASAKRSAPKQVVAKRSAPKRKAPGKKATTISIAAPKVRSRISPYSLAYSLGILNALCVLAMTGLGKGQEVLSSMLFSYSTSLQGLIVGMIEATIWGLVGGFVIGWLYNKFN
;
A
#
# COMPACT_ATOMS: atom_id res chain seq x y z
N MET A 1 5.33 37.95 -23.24
CA MET A 1 4.00 37.32 -23.04
C MET A 1 4.20 36.02 -22.26
N VAL A 2 3.59 35.67 -21.12
CA VAL A 2 2.67 36.27 -20.14
C VAL A 2 3.00 35.59 -18.79
N LYS A 3 3.29 36.36 -17.73
CA LYS A 3 3.43 35.89 -16.34
C LYS A 3 2.05 35.59 -15.77
N LYS A 4 1.77 34.34 -15.36
CA LYS A 4 0.52 33.97 -14.67
C LYS A 4 0.68 34.12 -13.15
N LYS A 5 0.15 35.25 -12.68
CA LYS A 5 0.00 35.71 -11.30
C LYS A 5 -1.26 35.06 -10.69
N LEU A 6 -1.10 34.15 -9.73
CA LEU A 6 -2.22 33.58 -8.97
C LEU A 6 -2.36 34.28 -7.62
N ARG A 7 -3.61 34.69 -7.35
CA ARG A 7 -4.01 35.76 -6.44
C ARG A 7 -4.23 35.23 -5.03
N SER A 8 -3.71 36.00 -4.09
CA SER A 8 -4.02 36.04 -2.67
C SER A 8 -5.53 36.12 -2.42
N ILE A 9 -6.06 35.17 -1.64
CA ILE A 9 -7.41 35.23 -1.08
C ILE A 9 -7.31 36.04 0.21
N ARG A 10 -7.85 37.26 0.13
CA ARG A 10 -8.11 38.15 1.26
C ARG A 10 -9.47 37.82 1.87
N THR A 11 -9.56 38.13 3.16
CA THR A 11 -10.74 38.61 3.89
C THR A 11 -11.89 37.65 4.18
N ILE A 12 -11.97 37.21 5.43
CA ILE A 12 -13.16 37.51 6.25
C ILE A 12 -12.67 38.12 7.57
N VAL A 13 -13.07 39.37 7.78
CA VAL A 13 -12.87 40.18 8.98
C VAL A 13 -14.25 40.36 9.62
N LYS A 14 -14.24 40.54 10.96
CA LYS A 14 -15.12 41.37 11.81
C LYS A 14 -16.19 40.69 12.68
N LYS A 15 -16.14 41.17 13.95
CA LYS A 15 -17.19 41.33 14.98
C LYS A 15 -17.55 40.04 15.74
N ALA A 16 -17.64 40.01 17.07
CA ALA A 16 -18.04 41.03 18.05
C ALA A 16 -17.37 40.73 19.42
N SER A 17 -16.59 41.67 19.98
CA SER A 17 -16.91 42.56 21.12
C SER A 17 -17.39 41.91 22.42
N ALA A 18 -16.58 42.16 23.46
CA ALA A 18 -16.73 41.83 24.87
C ALA A 18 -18.01 42.39 25.55
N LYS A 19 -18.45 41.71 26.62
CA LYS A 19 -19.03 42.38 27.80
C LYS A 19 -18.92 41.53 29.07
N ARG A 20 -18.27 42.11 30.07
CA ARG A 20 -18.19 41.70 31.48
C ARG A 20 -19.58 41.62 32.12
N SER A 21 -19.79 40.60 32.97
CA SER A 21 -20.61 40.71 34.19
C SER A 21 -20.40 39.48 35.08
N ALA A 22 -19.70 39.66 36.20
CA ALA A 22 -19.91 38.90 37.44
C ALA A 22 -20.65 39.83 38.42
N PRO A 23 -21.12 39.40 39.62
CA PRO A 23 -21.26 38.07 40.21
C PRO A 23 -22.66 37.82 40.82
N LYS A 24 -22.97 36.59 41.25
CA LYS A 24 -23.88 36.37 42.41
C LYS A 24 -23.63 34.99 43.02
N GLN A 25 -23.07 34.99 44.22
CA GLN A 25 -23.07 33.84 45.11
C GLN A 25 -24.51 33.50 45.48
N VAL A 26 -24.89 32.24 45.30
CA VAL A 26 -26.03 31.65 46.00
C VAL A 26 -25.51 30.38 46.66
N VAL A 27 -25.35 30.48 47.97
CA VAL A 27 -25.14 29.34 48.88
C VAL A 27 -26.41 28.52 48.89
N ALA A 28 -26.35 27.24 48.50
CA ALA A 28 -27.43 26.30 48.72
C ALA A 28 -26.89 24.90 49.04
N LYS A 29 -26.98 24.57 50.33
CA LYS A 29 -27.28 23.27 50.95
C LYS A 29 -26.67 22.00 50.32
N ARG A 30 -25.79 21.38 51.12
CA ARG A 30 -25.41 19.96 51.07
C ARG A 30 -26.63 19.06 50.82
N SER A 31 -26.58 18.31 49.72
CA SER A 31 -27.20 16.99 49.60
C SER A 31 -26.16 16.04 49.01
N ALA A 32 -25.85 14.97 49.74
CA ALA A 32 -24.82 14.01 49.40
C ALA A 32 -25.01 13.41 47.99
N PRO A 33 -23.93 13.27 47.18
CA PRO A 33 -24.04 12.59 45.90
C PRO A 33 -24.18 11.08 46.15
N LYS A 34 -25.38 10.54 45.94
CA LYS A 34 -25.56 9.09 45.74
C LYS A 34 -24.73 8.71 44.50
N ARG A 35 -23.56 8.10 44.72
CA ARG A 35 -22.76 7.45 43.67
C ARG A 35 -23.63 6.41 42.96
N LYS A 36 -24.15 6.76 41.77
CA LYS A 36 -24.58 5.74 40.81
C LYS A 36 -23.31 5.09 40.27
N ALA A 37 -23.19 3.78 40.47
CA ALA A 37 -22.13 2.99 39.88
C ALA A 37 -22.09 3.24 38.36
N PRO A 38 -20.92 3.43 37.75
CA PRO A 38 -20.82 3.51 36.30
C PRO A 38 -21.12 2.11 35.75
N GLY A 39 -22.37 1.90 35.32
CA GLY A 39 -22.72 0.78 34.46
C GLY A 39 -21.86 0.88 33.22
N LYS A 40 -20.83 0.04 33.14
CA LYS A 40 -20.00 -0.15 31.94
C LYS A 40 -20.93 -0.63 30.83
N LYS A 41 -21.51 0.29 30.08
CA LYS A 41 -22.07 -0.03 28.77
C LYS A 41 -20.87 -0.43 27.92
N ALA A 42 -20.69 -1.74 27.74
CA ALA A 42 -19.76 -2.27 26.77
C ALA A 42 -20.22 -1.77 25.39
N THR A 43 -19.63 -0.68 24.94
CA THR A 43 -19.73 -0.26 23.54
C THR A 43 -18.99 -1.33 22.75
N THR A 44 -19.71 -2.35 22.31
CA THR A 44 -19.22 -3.32 21.34
C THR A 44 -18.97 -2.55 20.06
N ILE A 45 -17.73 -2.08 19.89
CA ILE A 45 -17.27 -1.52 18.62
C ILE A 45 -17.29 -2.69 17.65
N SER A 46 -18.38 -2.82 16.90
CA SER A 46 -18.44 -3.69 15.74
C SER A 46 -17.48 -3.07 14.72
N ILE A 47 -16.22 -3.53 14.75
CA ILE A 47 -15.24 -3.22 13.73
C ILE A 47 -15.70 -4.04 12.53
N ALA A 48 -16.64 -3.48 11.75
CA ALA A 48 -16.95 -4.00 10.44
C ALA A 48 -15.63 -4.00 9.65
N ALA A 49 -15.06 -5.19 9.47
CA ALA A 49 -13.78 -5.34 8.80
C ALA A 49 -13.89 -4.65 7.44
N PRO A 50 -12.98 -3.70 7.13
CA PRO A 50 -13.03 -3.05 5.83
C PRO A 50 -12.91 -4.15 4.78
N LYS A 51 -13.91 -4.25 3.92
CA LYS A 51 -13.89 -5.14 2.76
C LYS A 51 -12.89 -4.53 1.77
N VAL A 52 -11.60 -4.68 2.06
CA VAL A 52 -10.52 -4.24 1.20
C VAL A 52 -10.56 -5.15 -0.01
N ARG A 53 -11.12 -4.67 -1.12
CA ARG A 53 -10.88 -5.29 -2.42
C ARG A 53 -9.39 -5.15 -2.69
N SER A 54 -8.64 -6.23 -2.50
CA SER A 54 -7.21 -6.28 -2.78
C SER A 54 -7.01 -6.19 -4.29
N ARG A 55 -6.91 -4.96 -4.81
CA ARG A 55 -6.37 -4.74 -6.15
C ARG A 55 -4.87 -5.01 -6.07
N ILE A 56 -4.43 -6.07 -6.72
CA ILE A 56 -3.01 -6.40 -6.79
C ILE A 56 -2.37 -5.40 -7.76
N SER A 57 -1.27 -4.77 -7.35
CA SER A 57 -0.48 -3.93 -8.25
C SER A 57 0.21 -4.83 -9.29
N PRO A 58 -0.13 -4.72 -10.59
CA PRO A 58 0.45 -5.58 -11.62
C PRO A 58 1.95 -5.36 -11.75
N TYR A 59 2.44 -4.15 -11.49
CA TYR A 59 3.86 -3.82 -11.49
C TYR A 59 4.62 -4.56 -10.40
N SER A 60 4.09 -4.57 -9.17
CA SER A 60 4.73 -5.27 -8.06
C SER A 60 4.82 -6.76 -8.35
N LEU A 61 3.76 -7.36 -8.91
CA LEU A 61 3.74 -8.77 -9.27
C LEU A 61 4.76 -9.08 -10.40
N ALA A 62 4.84 -8.23 -11.42
CA ALA A 62 5.84 -8.33 -12.49
C ALA A 62 7.28 -8.34 -11.96
N TYR A 63 7.64 -7.36 -11.10
CA TYR A 63 9.00 -7.30 -10.55
C TYR A 63 9.33 -8.51 -9.68
N SER A 64 8.39 -8.95 -8.83
CA SER A 64 8.58 -10.14 -8.00
C SER A 64 8.86 -11.38 -8.84
N LEU A 65 8.05 -11.62 -9.88
CA LEU A 65 8.22 -12.77 -10.76
C LEU A 65 9.49 -12.67 -11.61
N GLY A 66 9.85 -11.48 -12.08
CA GLY A 66 11.10 -11.26 -12.80
C GLY A 66 12.33 -11.63 -11.96
N ILE A 67 12.40 -11.11 -10.73
CA ILE A 67 13.50 -11.39 -9.80
C ILE A 67 13.53 -12.88 -9.43
N LEU A 68 12.36 -13.48 -9.14
CA LEU A 68 12.26 -14.89 -8.79
C LEU A 68 12.76 -15.79 -9.92
N ASN A 69 12.42 -15.47 -11.19
CA ASN A 69 12.89 -16.22 -12.35
C ASN A 69 14.41 -16.09 -12.55
N ALA A 70 14.97 -14.89 -12.39
CA ALA A 70 16.41 -14.69 -12.48
C ALA A 70 17.17 -15.50 -11.41
N LEU A 71 16.66 -15.50 -10.17
CA LEU A 71 17.20 -16.30 -9.08
C LEU A 71 17.03 -17.80 -9.33
N CYS A 72 15.94 -18.22 -9.94
CA CYS A 72 15.70 -19.62 -10.33
C CYS A 72 16.76 -20.09 -11.34
N VAL A 73 17.03 -19.29 -12.39
CA VAL A 73 18.09 -19.56 -13.37
C VAL A 73 19.45 -19.68 -12.68
N LEU A 74 19.77 -18.75 -11.78
CA LEU A 74 21.02 -18.78 -11.03
C LEU A 74 21.13 -20.05 -10.16
N ALA A 75 20.08 -20.39 -9.44
CA ALA A 75 20.02 -21.57 -8.58
C ALA A 75 20.16 -22.87 -9.38
N MET A 76 19.44 -23.00 -10.49
CA MET A 76 19.52 -24.17 -11.36
C MET A 76 20.90 -24.33 -12.00
N THR A 77 21.55 -23.21 -12.33
CA THR A 77 22.93 -23.23 -12.82
C THR A 77 23.91 -23.71 -11.74
N GLY A 78 23.79 -23.16 -10.52
CA GLY A 78 24.63 -23.55 -9.38
C GLY A 78 24.47 -25.01 -8.94
N LEU A 79 23.28 -25.59 -9.15
CA LEU A 79 22.98 -26.99 -8.85
C LEU A 79 23.45 -27.99 -9.93
N GLY A 80 23.98 -27.52 -11.06
CA GLY A 80 24.45 -28.36 -12.17
C GLY A 80 23.35 -29.10 -12.95
N LYS A 81 22.10 -29.07 -12.48
CA LYS A 81 20.92 -29.68 -13.14
C LYS A 81 20.23 -28.75 -14.13
N GLY A 82 20.68 -27.50 -14.24
CA GLY A 82 20.01 -26.50 -15.05
C GLY A 82 20.16 -26.69 -16.56
N GLN A 83 21.15 -27.44 -17.05
CA GLN A 83 21.50 -27.37 -18.46
C GLN A 83 20.42 -27.96 -19.40
N GLU A 84 19.81 -29.10 -19.05
CA GLU A 84 18.72 -29.70 -19.85
C GLU A 84 17.43 -28.88 -19.77
N VAL A 85 17.08 -28.42 -18.57
CA VAL A 85 15.83 -27.68 -18.36
C VAL A 85 15.94 -26.28 -18.97
N LEU A 86 17.04 -25.56 -18.75
CA LEU A 86 17.21 -24.20 -19.26
C LEU A 86 17.39 -24.17 -20.78
N SER A 87 18.06 -25.16 -21.38
CA SER A 87 18.18 -25.21 -22.85
C SER A 87 16.83 -25.43 -23.55
N SER A 88 15.86 -26.05 -22.88
CA SER A 88 14.50 -26.20 -23.41
C SER A 88 13.65 -24.93 -23.28
N MET A 89 13.94 -24.07 -22.30
CA MET A 89 13.14 -22.87 -22.02
C MET A 89 13.76 -21.56 -22.54
N LEU A 90 15.08 -21.51 -22.71
CA LEU A 90 15.83 -20.31 -23.07
C LEU A 90 16.56 -20.56 -24.40
N PHE A 91 16.25 -19.76 -25.42
CA PHE A 91 16.69 -19.99 -26.79
C PHE A 91 18.21 -19.89 -27.00
N SER A 92 18.94 -19.29 -26.06
CA SER A 92 20.39 -19.07 -26.17
C SER A 92 21.14 -19.39 -24.89
N TYR A 93 20.62 -20.30 -24.07
CA TYR A 93 21.29 -20.67 -22.85
C TYR A 93 22.60 -21.42 -23.14
N SER A 94 23.70 -20.86 -22.63
CA SER A 94 25.03 -21.46 -22.64
C SER A 94 25.57 -21.44 -21.22
N THR A 95 26.34 -22.46 -20.83
CA THR A 95 27.01 -22.52 -19.51
C THR A 95 28.15 -21.52 -19.36
N SER A 96 28.50 -20.81 -20.43
CA SER A 96 29.40 -19.66 -20.36
C SER A 96 28.81 -18.55 -19.48
N LEU A 97 29.68 -17.75 -18.85
CA LEU A 97 29.27 -16.60 -18.03
C LEU A 97 28.33 -15.64 -18.81
N GLN A 98 28.61 -15.47 -20.11
CA GLN A 98 27.77 -14.66 -20.99
C GLN A 98 26.40 -15.28 -21.22
N GLY A 99 26.32 -16.59 -21.45
CA GLY A 99 25.05 -17.31 -21.60
C GLY A 99 24.20 -17.26 -20.33
N LEU A 100 24.82 -17.32 -19.15
CA LEU A 100 24.13 -17.14 -17.87
C LEU A 100 23.52 -15.74 -17.74
N ILE A 101 24.27 -14.68 -18.05
CA ILE A 101 23.75 -13.31 -17.99
C ILE A 101 22.59 -13.12 -18.96
N VAL A 102 22.73 -13.59 -20.20
CA VAL A 102 21.66 -13.53 -21.21
C VAL A 102 20.44 -14.30 -20.74
N GLY A 103 20.62 -15.52 -20.21
CA GLY A 103 19.53 -16.33 -19.67
C GLY A 103 18.81 -15.69 -18.48
N MET A 104 19.54 -15.01 -17.59
CA MET A 104 18.93 -14.25 -16.50
C MET A 104 18.10 -13.08 -17.00
N ILE A 105 18.60 -12.33 -18.00
CA ILE A 105 17.86 -11.20 -18.60
C ILE A 105 16.59 -11.72 -19.27
N GLU A 106 16.71 -12.77 -20.09
CA GLU A 106 15.57 -13.36 -20.81
C GLU A 106 14.52 -13.91 -19.82
N ALA A 107 14.93 -14.66 -18.80
CA ALA A 107 14.03 -15.16 -17.76
C ALA A 107 13.35 -14.02 -16.96
N THR A 108 14.07 -12.92 -16.73
CA THR A 108 13.50 -11.72 -16.08
C THR A 108 12.44 -11.08 -16.96
N ILE A 109 12.68 -10.95 -18.27
CA ILE A 109 11.72 -10.39 -19.23
C ILE A 109 10.46 -11.25 -19.26
N TRP A 110 10.59 -12.58 -19.34
CA TRP A 110 9.46 -13.50 -19.28
C TRP A 110 8.70 -13.40 -17.96
N GLY A 111 9.41 -13.28 -16.83
CA GLY A 111 8.78 -13.08 -15.51
C GLY A 111 8.06 -11.73 -15.39
N LEU A 112 8.62 -10.66 -15.94
CA LEU A 112 8.00 -9.33 -15.98
C LEU A 112 6.72 -9.32 -16.82
N VAL A 113 6.81 -9.84 -18.05
CA VAL A 113 5.65 -9.90 -18.96
C VAL A 113 4.58 -10.81 -18.39
N GLY A 114 4.94 -12.02 -17.96
CA GLY A 114 4.03 -12.98 -17.35
C GLY A 114 3.37 -12.42 -16.10
N GLY A 115 4.15 -11.82 -15.19
CA GLY A 115 3.62 -11.24 -13.97
C GLY A 115 2.73 -10.02 -14.22
N PHE A 116 3.05 -9.18 -15.20
CA PHE A 116 2.18 -8.08 -15.59
C PHE A 116 0.85 -8.58 -16.15
N VAL A 117 0.88 -9.56 -17.06
CA VAL A 117 -0.32 -10.15 -17.67
C VAL A 117 -1.18 -10.83 -16.61
N ILE A 118 -0.60 -11.62 -15.70
CA ILE A 118 -1.33 -12.27 -14.61
C ILE A 118 -1.97 -11.23 -13.69
N GLY A 119 -1.23 -10.20 -13.27
CA GLY A 119 -1.76 -9.13 -12.43
C GLY A 119 -2.87 -8.35 -13.11
N TRP A 120 -2.75 -8.10 -14.41
CA TRP A 120 -3.80 -7.47 -15.21
C TRP A 120 -5.05 -8.36 -15.30
N LEU A 121 -4.88 -9.65 -15.58
CA LEU A 121 -5.97 -10.62 -15.72
C LEU A 121 -6.73 -10.79 -14.40
N TYR A 122 -6.00 -10.87 -13.28
CA TYR A 122 -6.58 -10.94 -11.94
C TYR A 122 -7.46 -9.72 -11.65
N ASN A 123 -6.98 -8.52 -11.98
CA ASN A 123 -7.74 -7.28 -11.79
C ASN A 123 -8.93 -7.15 -12.74
N LYS A 124 -8.93 -7.88 -13.88
CA LYS A 124 -10.00 -7.84 -14.86
C LYS A 124 -11.21 -8.70 -14.46
N PHE A 125 -10.96 -9.84 -13.81
CA PHE A 125 -11.99 -10.84 -13.48
C PHE A 125 -12.46 -10.82 -12.02
N ASN A 126 -11.90 -9.94 -11.17
CA ASN A 126 -12.22 -9.81 -9.74
C ASN A 126 -12.79 -8.43 -9.39
#